data_AF-A0A099Z4R4-F1
#
_entry.id   AF-A0A099Z4R4-F1
#
_cell.length_a   1.000
_cell.length_b   1.000
_cell.length_c   1.000
_cell.angle_alpha   90.00
_cell.angle_beta   90.00
_cell.angle_gamma   90.00
#
_symmetry.space_group_name_H-M   'P 1'
#
loop_
_entity.id
_entity.type
_entity.pdbx_description
1 polymer ?
#
loop_
_entity_poly.entity_id
_entity_poly.type
_entity_poly.pdbx_seq_one_letter_code
_entity_poly.pdbx_strand_id
1 'polypeptide(L)'
;MLARLGFESDRQRLLRASQDLHDLVYMYISSANTIFQILNEHLGTNLPIISVKENFSIKENLQLLVNYLKEMQVIVETKDKDVQEKISNSLYAK
;
A
#
# COMPACT_ATOMS: atom_id res chain seq x y z
N MET A 1 -37.73 7.75 -16.33
CA MET A 1 -38.45 8.91 -15.73
C MET A 1 -37.70 9.56 -14.56
N LEU A 2 -36.87 8.84 -13.77
CA LEU A 2 -36.14 9.42 -12.62
C LEU A 2 -34.98 10.38 -12.99
N ALA A 3 -34.33 10.20 -14.14
CA ALA A 3 -33.22 11.06 -14.57
C ALA A 3 -33.60 12.54 -14.80
N ARG A 4 -34.90 12.85 -14.99
CA ARG A 4 -35.39 14.24 -15.18
C ARG A 4 -35.56 15.00 -13.86
N LEU A 5 -35.44 14.33 -12.72
CA LEU A 5 -35.55 14.91 -11.37
C LEU A 5 -34.17 15.18 -10.72
N GLY A 6 -33.08 15.11 -11.49
CA GLY A 6 -31.71 15.29 -10.98
C GLY A 6 -31.14 14.08 -10.23
N PHE A 7 -31.90 12.98 -10.12
CA PHE A 7 -31.40 11.73 -9.57
C PHE A 7 -30.56 11.00 -10.61
N GLU A 8 -29.30 10.77 -10.26
CA GLU A 8 -28.38 9.94 -11.03
C GLU A 8 -28.98 8.52 -11.18
N SER A 9 -28.95 7.99 -12.41
CA SER A 9 -29.47 6.63 -12.64
C SER A 9 -28.63 5.61 -11.89
N ASP A 10 -29.22 4.51 -11.43
CA ASP A 10 -28.49 3.44 -10.72
C ASP A 10 -27.29 2.92 -11.52
N ARG A 11 -27.40 2.91 -12.87
CA ARG A 11 -26.29 2.58 -13.76
C ARG A 11 -25.12 3.57 -13.66
N GLN A 12 -25.40 4.87 -13.64
CA GLN A 12 -24.35 5.89 -13.53
C GLN A 12 -23.72 5.86 -12.13
N ARG A 13 -24.53 5.70 -11.08
CA ARG A 13 -24.05 5.53 -9.70
C ARG A 13 -23.11 4.33 -9.57
N LEU A 14 -23.48 3.20 -10.17
CA LEU A 14 -22.66 1.99 -10.19
C LEU A 14 -21.34 2.21 -10.94
N LEU A 15 -21.38 2.88 -12.10
CA LEU A 15 -20.19 3.18 -12.88
C LEU A 15 -19.23 4.08 -12.09
N ARG A 16 -19.73 5.15 -11.47
CA ARG A 16 -18.92 6.04 -10.63
C ARG A 16 -18.31 5.31 -9.45
N ALA A 17 -19.11 4.55 -8.70
CA ALA A 17 -18.59 3.76 -7.59
C ALA A 17 -17.50 2.76 -8.03
N SER A 18 -17.62 2.19 -9.23
CA SER A 18 -16.59 1.29 -9.77
C SER A 18 -15.30 2.02 -10.14
N GLN A 19 -15.40 3.24 -10.68
CA GLN A 19 -14.26 4.11 -10.97
C GLN A 19 -13.59 4.56 -9.67
N ASP A 20 -14.37 5.04 -8.70
CA ASP A 20 -13.87 5.48 -7.39
C ASP A 20 -13.12 4.35 -6.66
N LEU A 21 -13.63 3.12 -6.73
CA LEU A 21 -12.93 1.96 -6.16
C LEU A 21 -11.59 1.68 -6.86
N HIS A 22 -11.52 1.87 -8.17
CA HIS A 22 -10.28 1.69 -8.92
C HIS A 22 -9.25 2.77 -8.55
N ASP A 23 -9.69 4.03 -8.46
CA ASP A 23 -8.85 5.16 -8.06
C ASP A 23 -8.32 4.98 -6.63
N LEU A 24 -9.14 4.44 -5.72
CA LEU A 24 -8.72 4.09 -4.36
C LEU A 24 -7.61 3.03 -4.34
N VAL A 25 -7.71 1.99 -5.17
CA VAL A 25 -6.65 0.96 -5.28
C VAL A 25 -5.34 1.60 -5.74
N TYR A 26 -5.40 2.48 -6.74
CA TYR A 26 -4.24 3.23 -7.23
C TYR A 26 -3.63 4.11 -6.14
N MET A 27 -4.45 4.85 -5.39
CA MET A 27 -4.00 5.70 -4.29
C MET A 27 -3.31 4.88 -3.19
N TYR A 28 -3.85 3.72 -2.81
CA TYR A 28 -3.23 2.88 -1.79
C TYR A 28 -1.89 2.30 -2.22
N ILE A 29 -1.78 1.82 -3.47
CA ILE A 29 -0.51 1.31 -3.99
C ILE A 29 0.54 2.42 -4.11
N SER A 30 0.15 3.61 -4.59
CA SER A 30 1.05 4.76 -4.66
C SER A 30 1.55 5.19 -3.28
N SER A 31 0.66 5.21 -2.29
CA SER A 31 1.00 5.54 -0.90
C SER A 31 1.96 4.51 -0.30
N ALA A 32 1.70 3.21 -0.52
CA ALA A 32 2.59 2.15 -0.07
C ALA A 32 3.99 2.25 -0.70
N ASN A 33 4.07 2.51 -2.00
CA ASN A 33 5.35 2.72 -2.68
C ASN A 33 6.12 3.92 -2.12
N THR A 34 5.42 5.01 -1.77
CA THR A 34 6.05 6.17 -1.13
C THR A 34 6.68 5.79 0.21
N ILE A 35 5.97 5.01 1.03
CA ILE A 35 6.49 4.49 2.30
C ILE A 35 7.70 3.59 2.04
N PHE A 36 7.62 2.68 1.07
CA PHE A 36 8.72 1.77 0.74
C PHE A 36 9.97 2.51 0.30
N GLN A 37 9.81 3.59 -0.49
CA GLN A 37 10.92 4.43 -0.91
C GLN A 37 11.61 5.08 0.29
N ILE A 38 10.84 5.67 1.22
CA ILE A 38 11.37 6.28 2.46
C ILE A 38 12.15 5.24 3.28
N LEU A 39 11.58 4.04 3.45
CA LEU A 39 12.24 2.96 4.19
C LEU A 39 13.53 2.51 3.49
N ASN A 40 13.52 2.37 2.17
CA ASN A 40 14.69 1.97 1.40
C ASN A 40 15.81 3.03 1.50
N GLU A 41 15.46 4.31 1.41
CA GLU A 41 16.40 5.43 1.46
C GLU A 41 17.03 5.59 2.85
N HIS A 42 16.24 5.52 3.92
CA HIS A 42 16.71 5.89 5.25
C HIS A 42 17.06 4.70 6.15
N LEU A 43 16.46 3.53 5.92
CA LEU A 43 16.72 2.33 6.73
C LEU A 43 17.49 1.27 5.95
N GLY A 44 17.89 1.54 4.71
CA GLY A 44 18.63 0.60 3.85
C GLY A 44 17.87 -0.71 3.67
N THR A 45 16.54 -0.65 3.55
CA THR A 45 15.71 -1.79 3.15
C THR A 45 15.74 -1.96 1.62
N ASN A 46 15.20 -3.07 1.12
CA ASN A 46 15.09 -3.33 -0.32
C ASN A 46 13.67 -3.80 -0.69
N LEU A 47 12.69 -2.97 -0.38
CA LEU A 47 11.28 -3.22 -0.67
C LEU A 47 10.97 -2.93 -2.15
N PRO A 48 10.19 -3.80 -2.82
CA PRO A 48 9.91 -3.67 -4.25
C PRO A 48 8.82 -2.64 -4.53
N ILE A 49 8.92 -1.93 -5.66
CA ILE A 49 7.83 -1.07 -6.15
C ILE A 49 6.66 -1.94 -6.64
N ILE A 50 5.47 -1.69 -6.12
CA ILE A 50 4.23 -2.36 -6.48
C ILE A 50 3.55 -1.62 -7.64
N SER A 51 2.92 -2.34 -8.56
CA SER A 51 2.05 -1.75 -9.57
C SER A 51 0.66 -2.35 -9.49
N VAL A 52 -0.35 -1.55 -9.83
CA VAL A 52 -1.68 -2.10 -10.17
C VAL A 52 -1.52 -3.04 -11.36
N LYS A 53 -2.27 -4.14 -11.34
CA LYS A 53 -2.37 -5.10 -12.42
C LYS A 53 -3.73 -4.91 -13.10
N GLU A 54 -3.71 -4.43 -14.35
CA GLU A 54 -4.92 -4.16 -15.13
C GLU A 54 -5.75 -5.42 -15.41
N ASN A 55 -5.10 -6.59 -15.42
CA ASN A 55 -5.76 -7.88 -15.59
C ASN A 55 -6.31 -8.46 -14.28
N PHE A 56 -6.15 -7.78 -13.14
CA PHE A 56 -6.66 -8.21 -11.84
C PHE A 56 -7.93 -7.47 -11.47
N SER A 57 -8.82 -8.14 -10.77
CA SER A 57 -9.91 -7.50 -10.05
C SER A 57 -9.39 -6.57 -8.95
N ILE A 58 -10.27 -5.68 -8.47
CA ILE A 58 -9.99 -4.82 -7.29
C ILE A 58 -9.53 -5.68 -6.09
N LYS A 59 -10.22 -6.79 -5.83
CA LYS A 59 -9.89 -7.70 -4.73
C LYS A 59 -8.48 -8.26 -4.88
N GLU A 60 -8.10 -8.71 -6.06
CA GLU A 60 -6.78 -9.30 -6.31
C GLU A 60 -5.66 -8.27 -6.18
N ASN A 61 -5.87 -7.04 -6.66
CA ASN A 61 -4.94 -5.93 -6.46
C ASN A 61 -4.78 -5.57 -4.97
N LEU A 62 -5.88 -5.53 -4.20
CA LEU A 62 -5.83 -5.29 -2.76
C LEU A 62 -5.12 -6.43 -2.02
N GLN A 63 -5.33 -7.68 -2.44
CA GLN A 63 -4.66 -8.83 -1.83
C GLN A 63 -3.16 -8.83 -2.14
N LEU A 64 -2.76 -8.44 -3.35
CA LEU A 64 -1.36 -8.21 -3.71
C LEU A 64 -0.74 -7.15 -2.80
N LEU A 65 -1.40 -6.00 -2.63
CA LEU A 65 -0.96 -4.94 -1.72
C LEU A 65 -0.78 -5.44 -0.29
N VAL A 66 -1.77 -6.17 0.26
CA VAL A 66 -1.69 -6.73 1.62
C VAL A 66 -0.50 -7.66 1.78
N ASN A 67 -0.18 -8.47 0.77
CA ASN A 67 0.97 -9.38 0.84
C ASN A 67 2.29 -8.59 0.92
N TYR A 68 2.47 -7.57 0.09
CA TYR A 68 3.66 -6.72 0.17
C TYR A 68 3.75 -5.91 1.46
N LEU A 69 2.62 -5.46 2.01
CA LEU A 69 2.62 -4.77 3.31
C LEU A 69 3.03 -5.71 4.46
N LYS A 70 2.68 -7.00 4.39
CA LYS A 70 3.17 -8.01 5.35
C LYS A 70 4.66 -8.26 5.20
N GLU A 71 5.17 -8.35 3.97
CA GLU A 71 6.62 -8.46 3.72
C GLU A 71 7.36 -7.24 4.26
N MET A 72 6.84 -6.03 4.02
CA MET A 72 7.37 -4.79 4.59
C MET A 72 7.43 -4.87 6.11
N GLN A 73 6.35 -5.30 6.76
CA GLN A 73 6.30 -5.42 8.22
C GLN A 73 7.44 -6.32 8.73
N VAL A 74 7.62 -7.51 8.15
CA VAL A 74 8.68 -8.44 8.55
C VAL A 74 10.07 -7.81 8.40
N ILE A 75 10.33 -7.14 7.27
CA ILE A 75 11.62 -6.51 6.99
C ILE A 75 11.91 -5.39 8.00
N VAL A 76 10.93 -4.54 8.28
CA VAL A 76 11.09 -3.42 9.22
C VAL A 76 11.28 -3.94 10.64
N GLU A 77 10.53 -4.96 11.07
CA GLU A 77 10.69 -5.57 12.39
C GLU A 77 12.07 -6.23 12.57
N THR A 78 12.59 -6.90 11.55
CA THR A 78 13.98 -7.41 11.59
C THR A 78 14.98 -6.27 11.73
N LYS A 79 14.80 -5.19 10.96
CA LYS A 79 15.73 -4.05 11.00
C LYS A 79 15.69 -3.32 12.34
N ASP A 80 14.50 -3.20 12.96
CA ASP A 80 14.33 -2.64 14.30
C ASP A 80 15.09 -3.46 15.35
N LYS A 81 14.96 -4.80 15.33
CA LYS A 81 15.71 -5.69 16.23
C LYS A 81 17.22 -5.55 16.05
N ASP A 82 17.71 -5.56 14.81
CA ASP A 82 19.13 -5.36 14.50
C ASP A 82 19.67 -4.04 15.07
N VAL A 83 18.88 -2.96 14.98
CA VAL A 83 19.23 -1.65 15.54
C VAL A 83 19.24 -1.70 17.06
N GLN A 84 18.22 -2.30 17.69
CA GLN A 84 18.15 -2.45 19.14
C GLN A 84 19.34 -3.23 19.70
N GLU A 85 19.74 -4.32 19.05
CA GLU A 85 20.91 -5.12 19.44
C GLU A 85 22.21 -4.32 19.31
N LYS A 86 22.39 -3.60 18.19
CA LYS A 86 23.59 -2.77 17.96
C LYS A 86 23.69 -1.61 18.96
N ILE A 87 22.58 -0.92 19.24
CA ILE A 87 22.56 0.16 20.22
C ILE A 87 22.86 -0.38 21.62
N SER A 88 22.20 -1.47 22.01
CA SER A 88 22.44 -2.14 23.30
C SER A 88 23.92 -2.51 23.44
N ASN A 89 24.50 -3.13 22.42
CA ASN A 89 25.93 -3.48 22.42
C ASN A 89 26.84 -2.25 22.46
N SER A 90 26.51 -1.14 21.77
CA SER A 90 27.33 0.08 21.77
C SER A 90 27.29 0.85 23.10
N LEU A 91 26.16 0.81 23.82
CA LEU A 91 26.00 1.47 25.12
C LEU A 91 26.67 0.71 26.27
N TYR A 92 26.88 -0.60 26.09
CA TYR A 92 27.55 -1.47 27.07
C TYR A 92 28.99 -1.87 26.67
N ALA A 93 29.46 -1.49 25.48
CA ALA A 93 30.85 -1.65 25.09
C ALA A 93 31.71 -0.61 25.83
N LYS A 94 32.41 -1.07 26.87
CA LYS A 94 33.48 -0.33 27.55
C LYS A 94 34.75 -0.28 26.72
#